data_AF-A0A3L5HEW2-F1
#
_entry.id   AF-A0A3L5HEW2-F1
#
_cell.length_a   1.000
_cell.length_b   1.000
_cell.length_c   1.000
_cell.angle_alpha   90.00
_cell.angle_beta   90.00
_cell.angle_gamma   90.00
#
_symmetry.space_group_name_H-M   'P 1'
#
loop_
_entity.id
_entity.type
_entity.pdbx_description
1 polymer ?
#
loop_
_entity_poly.entity_id
_entity_poly.type
_entity_poly.pdbx_seq_one_letter_code
_entity_poly.pdbx_strand_id
1 'polypeptide(L)'
;LTGWIGEIAAYYAAAPVRLGGAKVPHLMPGDSLNLQTAQDTDNGYSVFEQSLLRYIAAGLGVSYEQLSRNYAQMSYSTARASANESWAYFMGRRKFVASRQASQMFLCWLE
;
A
#
# COMPACT_ATOMS: atom_id res chain seq x y z
N LEU A 1 50.99 -7.03 27.45
CA LEU A 1 49.98 -6.38 26.58
C LEU A 1 48.59 -6.61 27.19
N THR A 2 48.39 -6.14 28.42
CA THR A 2 47.48 -6.79 29.37
C THR A 2 46.97 -5.79 30.41
N GLY A 3 46.18 -4.83 29.94
CA GLY A 3 45.32 -4.01 30.79
C GLY A 3 43.92 -4.09 30.22
N TRP A 4 43.57 -3.10 29.40
CA TRP A 4 42.24 -2.89 28.83
C TRP A 4 41.64 -4.10 28.06
N ILE A 5 42.37 -4.72 27.12
CA ILE A 5 41.84 -5.84 26.31
C ILE A 5 41.55 -7.09 27.16
N GLY A 6 42.35 -7.34 28.20
CA GLY A 6 42.13 -8.47 29.10
C GLY A 6 40.93 -8.27 30.02
N GLU A 7 40.70 -7.03 30.45
CA GLU A 7 39.59 -6.62 31.31
C GLU A 7 38.24 -6.72 30.57
N ILE A 8 38.20 -6.28 29.30
CA ILE A 8 37.07 -6.50 28.37
C ILE A 8 36.69 -7.99 28.27
N ALA A 9 37.69 -8.85 28.04
CA ALA A 9 37.46 -10.27 27.82
C ALA A 9 36.90 -10.96 29.08
N ALA A 10 37.40 -10.60 30.27
CA ALA A 10 36.89 -11.11 31.54
C ALA A 10 35.43 -10.66 31.81
N TYR A 11 35.13 -9.40 31.51
CA TYR A 11 33.82 -8.79 31.73
C TYR A 11 32.72 -9.43 30.86
N TYR A 12 32.95 -9.54 29.54
CA TYR A 12 31.99 -10.17 28.64
C TYR A 12 31.88 -11.70 28.80
N ALA A 13 32.87 -12.35 29.42
CA ALA A 13 32.78 -13.76 29.81
C ALA A 13 31.89 -13.98 31.06
N ALA A 14 31.92 -13.05 32.02
CA ALA A 14 31.13 -13.11 33.25
C ALA A 14 29.66 -12.68 33.07
N ALA A 15 29.40 -11.70 32.20
CA ALA A 15 28.05 -11.21 31.88
C ALA A 15 27.71 -11.43 30.40
N PRO A 16 27.56 -12.68 29.93
CA PRO A 16 27.35 -12.95 28.51
C PRO A 16 25.92 -12.62 28.11
N VAL A 17 25.77 -11.59 27.28
CA VAL A 17 24.79 -11.47 26.18
C VAL A 17 23.44 -12.29 26.26
N ARG A 18 22.29 -11.64 26.60
CA ARG A 18 20.88 -12.13 26.76
C ARG A 18 19.61 -11.29 26.20
N LEU A 19 19.57 -10.66 24.99
CA LEU A 19 18.46 -9.81 24.41
C LEU A 19 17.44 -10.59 23.53
N GLY A 20 16.13 -10.45 23.75
CA GLY A 20 15.09 -11.10 22.91
C GLY A 20 15.07 -12.64 23.00
N GLY A 21 15.61 -13.21 24.08
CA GLY A 21 15.95 -14.63 24.19
C GLY A 21 17.35 -14.97 23.64
N ALA A 22 17.83 -14.20 22.65
CA ALA A 22 19.23 -14.12 22.21
C ALA A 22 20.05 -13.15 23.08
N LYS A 23 20.75 -12.08 22.59
CA LYS A 23 22.07 -11.64 23.15
C LYS A 23 22.43 -10.12 23.43
N VAL A 24 22.25 -9.62 24.69
CA VAL A 24 22.90 -8.53 25.53
C VAL A 24 22.48 -8.70 27.03
N PRO A 25 23.36 -8.79 28.08
CA PRO A 25 23.43 -7.72 29.10
C PRO A 25 24.75 -6.94 29.08
N HIS A 26 24.73 -5.84 29.82
CA HIS A 26 25.85 -4.99 30.23
C HIS A 26 26.99 -4.87 29.21
N LEU A 27 26.82 -3.90 28.30
CA LEU A 27 27.96 -3.32 27.59
C LEU A 27 28.89 -2.64 28.59
N MET A 28 30.19 -2.71 28.34
CA MET A 28 31.22 -2.05 29.16
C MET A 28 31.06 -0.53 29.06
N PRO A 29 31.30 0.25 30.14
CA PRO A 29 31.20 1.71 30.09
C PRO A 29 32.06 2.32 28.98
N GLY A 30 31.40 2.84 27.93
CA GLY A 30 32.03 3.35 26.71
C GLY A 30 31.53 2.69 25.42
N ASP A 31 31.04 1.45 25.49
CA ASP A 31 30.45 0.75 24.33
C ASP A 31 28.99 1.17 24.12
N SER A 32 28.58 1.34 22.85
CA SER A 32 27.21 1.69 22.47
C SER A 32 26.53 0.59 21.65
N LEU A 33 25.31 0.22 22.05
CA LEU A 33 24.51 -0.80 21.36
C LEU A 33 23.60 -0.12 20.33
N ASN A 34 24.01 -0.08 19.07
CA ASN A 34 23.14 0.36 18.00
C ASN A 34 22.23 -0.80 17.54
N LEU A 35 21.00 -0.84 18.06
CA LEU A 35 19.97 -1.76 17.59
C LEU A 35 19.41 -1.24 16.26
N GLN A 36 20.01 -1.68 15.17
CA GLN A 36 19.59 -1.35 13.82
C GLN A 36 18.28 -2.07 13.48
N THR A 37 17.16 -1.46 13.88
CA THR A 37 15.82 -1.89 13.50
C THR A 37 15.62 -1.74 11.99
N ALA A 38 14.85 -2.63 11.38
CA ALA A 38 14.49 -2.52 9.96
C ALA A 38 13.52 -1.34 9.76
N GLN A 39 14.07 -0.14 9.51
CA GLN A 39 13.28 1.08 9.34
C GLN A 39 12.33 1.02 8.13
N ASP A 40 12.56 0.11 7.17
CA ASP A 40 11.79 -0.04 5.94
C ASP A 40 10.55 -0.95 6.05
N THR A 41 10.09 -1.31 7.25
CA THR A 41 8.96 -2.26 7.42
C THR A 41 7.60 -1.70 6.94
N ASP A 42 7.46 -0.37 6.75
CA ASP A 42 6.22 0.27 6.26
C ASP A 42 6.51 1.47 5.33
N ASN A 43 7.51 1.36 4.46
CA ASN A 43 7.97 2.48 3.62
C ASN A 43 7.09 2.68 2.36
N GLY A 44 5.81 3.04 2.57
CA GLY A 44 4.95 3.61 1.51
C GLY A 44 4.21 2.61 0.60
N TYR A 45 4.18 1.31 0.93
CA TYR A 45 3.45 0.29 0.13
C TYR A 45 1.97 0.67 -0.08
N SER A 46 1.31 1.17 0.97
CA SER A 46 -0.08 1.64 0.92
C SER A 46 -0.28 2.85 -0.02
N VAL A 47 0.70 3.74 -0.14
CA VAL A 47 0.67 4.89 -1.07
C VAL A 47 0.89 4.42 -2.50
N PHE A 48 1.79 3.46 -2.70
CA PHE A 48 2.01 2.81 -4.00
C PHE A 48 0.75 2.11 -4.50
N GLU A 49 0.10 1.28 -3.66
CA GLU A 49 -1.16 0.60 -4.00
C GLU A 49 -2.28 1.58 -4.38
N GLN A 50 -2.45 2.66 -3.61
CA GLN A 50 -3.41 3.72 -3.95
C GLN A 50 -3.10 4.39 -5.30
N SER A 51 -1.82 4.64 -5.61
CA SER A 51 -1.42 5.22 -6.90
C SER A 51 -1.70 4.26 -8.06
N LEU A 52 -1.40 2.96 -7.91
CA LEU A 52 -1.67 1.93 -8.89
C LEU A 52 -3.18 1.80 -9.18
N LEU A 53 -4.00 1.74 -8.13
CA LEU A 53 -5.45 1.70 -8.24
C LEU A 53 -6.02 2.96 -8.92
N ARG A 54 -5.42 4.14 -8.71
CA ARG A 54 -5.80 5.37 -9.44
C ARG A 54 -5.47 5.29 -10.94
N TYR A 55 -4.32 4.73 -11.33
CA TYR A 55 -4.00 4.50 -12.73
C TYR A 55 -4.96 3.50 -13.39
N ILE A 56 -5.33 2.41 -12.70
CA ILE A 56 -6.32 1.43 -13.19
C ILE A 56 -7.70 2.08 -13.33
N ALA A 57 -8.13 2.89 -12.34
CA ALA A 57 -9.39 3.63 -12.38
C ALA A 57 -9.46 4.59 -13.58
N ALA A 58 -8.39 5.37 -13.81
CA ALA A 58 -8.26 6.25 -14.97
C ALA A 58 -8.31 5.48 -16.30
N GLY A 59 -7.64 4.33 -16.40
CA GLY A 59 -7.67 3.47 -17.59
C GLY A 59 -9.04 2.83 -17.86
N LEU A 60 -9.83 2.54 -16.81
CA LEU A 60 -11.18 1.99 -16.93
C LEU A 60 -12.24 3.07 -17.19
N GLY A 61 -11.94 4.34 -16.93
CA GLY A 61 -12.90 5.46 -16.99
C GLY A 61 -13.91 5.45 -15.83
N VAL A 62 -13.50 4.94 -14.67
CA VAL A 62 -14.33 4.83 -13.45
C VAL A 62 -13.62 5.57 -12.32
N SER A 63 -14.36 6.17 -11.39
CA SER A 63 -13.72 6.86 -10.27
C SER A 63 -13.00 5.90 -9.31
N TYR A 64 -11.91 6.38 -8.71
CA TYR A 64 -11.09 5.60 -7.78
C TYR A 64 -11.92 5.08 -6.59
N GLU A 65 -12.90 5.85 -6.12
CA GLU A 65 -13.69 5.48 -4.95
C GLU A 65 -14.75 4.42 -5.29
N GLN A 66 -15.24 4.38 -6.54
CA GLN A 66 -16.07 3.28 -7.02
C GLN A 66 -15.28 2.00 -7.24
N LEU A 67 -14.04 2.10 -7.77
CA LEU A 67 -13.17 0.94 -8.01
C LEU A 67 -12.69 0.30 -6.71
N SER A 68 -12.13 1.11 -5.80
CA SER A 68 -11.57 0.63 -4.52
C SER A 68 -12.62 0.44 -3.42
N ARG A 69 -13.85 0.95 -3.61
CA ARG A 69 -14.90 1.07 -2.59
C ARG A 69 -14.49 1.83 -1.33
N ASN A 70 -13.37 2.57 -1.37
CA ASN A 70 -12.86 3.31 -0.24
C ASN A 70 -13.36 4.76 -0.28
N TYR A 71 -14.31 5.06 0.60
CA TYR A 71 -14.91 6.40 0.77
C TYR A 71 -14.34 7.18 1.96
N ALA A 72 -13.29 6.68 2.63
CA ALA A 72 -12.80 7.23 3.90
C ALA A 72 -12.27 8.68 3.81
N GLN A 73 -11.93 9.15 2.61
CA GLN A 73 -11.47 10.52 2.35
C GLN A 73 -12.48 11.36 1.53
N MET A 74 -13.70 10.86 1.29
CA MET A 74 -14.72 11.61 0.54
C MET A 74 -15.66 12.41 1.44
N SER A 75 -15.86 13.68 1.09
CA SER A 75 -17.01 14.46 1.55
C SER A 75 -18.28 14.06 0.81
N TYR A 76 -19.45 14.28 1.41
CA TYR A 76 -20.75 13.95 0.79
C TYR A 76 -20.95 14.60 -0.60
N SER A 77 -20.50 15.85 -0.77
CA SER A 77 -20.54 16.56 -2.04
C SER A 77 -19.67 15.91 -3.13
N THR A 78 -18.43 15.51 -2.78
CA THR A 78 -17.53 14.84 -3.74
C THR A 78 -18.02 13.43 -4.07
N ALA A 79 -18.61 12.71 -3.11
CA ALA A 79 -19.23 11.41 -3.36
C ALA A 79 -20.39 11.49 -4.37
N ARG A 80 -21.27 12.51 -4.27
CA ARG A 80 -22.34 12.72 -5.25
C ARG A 80 -21.81 13.17 -6.61
N ALA A 81 -20.76 13.97 -6.66
CA ALA A 81 -20.12 14.37 -7.92
C ALA A 81 -19.52 13.15 -8.65
N SER A 82 -18.70 12.35 -7.96
CA SER A 82 -18.10 11.09 -8.46
C SER A 82 -19.16 10.08 -8.93
N ALA A 83 -20.28 9.97 -8.22
CA ALA A 83 -21.43 9.15 -8.62
C ALA A 83 -22.12 9.66 -9.90
N ASN A 84 -22.37 10.97 -10.01
CA ASN A 84 -23.03 11.57 -11.18
C ASN A 84 -22.17 11.50 -12.45
N GLU A 85 -20.86 11.72 -12.33
CA GLU A 85 -19.90 11.60 -13.44
C GLU A 85 -19.87 10.17 -13.99
N SER A 86 -19.73 9.19 -13.09
CA SER A 86 -19.77 7.76 -13.45
C SER A 86 -21.10 7.35 -14.07
N TRP A 87 -22.23 7.88 -13.58
CA TRP A 87 -23.55 7.63 -14.16
C TRP A 87 -23.65 8.11 -15.62
N ALA A 88 -23.13 9.29 -15.94
CA ALA A 88 -23.08 9.82 -17.30
C ALA A 88 -22.25 8.91 -18.22
N TYR A 89 -21.08 8.46 -17.76
CA TYR A 89 -20.23 7.48 -18.47
C TYR A 89 -20.97 6.17 -18.77
N PHE A 90 -21.63 5.57 -17.77
CA PHE A 90 -22.40 4.33 -17.96
C PHE A 90 -23.60 4.52 -18.91
N MET A 91 -24.29 5.65 -18.87
CA MET A 91 -25.39 5.93 -19.81
C MET A 91 -24.90 6.06 -21.26
N GLY A 92 -23.75 6.70 -21.48
CA GLY A 92 -23.10 6.77 -22.79
C GLY A 92 -22.79 5.37 -23.34
N ARG A 93 -22.16 4.51 -22.54
CA ARG A 93 -21.86 3.11 -22.92
C ARG A 93 -23.12 2.30 -23.19
N ARG A 94 -24.17 2.43 -22.37
CA ARG A 94 -25.44 1.72 -22.58
C ARG A 94 -26.08 2.08 -23.91
N LYS A 95 -26.09 3.38 -24.29
CA LYS A 95 -26.64 3.83 -25.58
C LYS A 95 -25.91 3.18 -26.75
N PHE A 96 -24.57 3.22 -26.76
CA PHE A 96 -23.75 2.70 -27.86
C PHE A 96 -23.83 1.17 -28.00
N VAL A 97 -23.78 0.42 -26.90
CA VAL A 97 -23.86 -1.04 -26.92
C VAL A 97 -25.25 -1.50 -27.36
N ALA A 98 -26.31 -0.92 -26.79
CA ALA A 98 -27.68 -1.30 -27.12
C ALA A 98 -28.05 -0.93 -28.57
N SER A 99 -27.65 0.26 -29.06
CA SER A 99 -27.91 0.64 -30.45
C SER A 99 -27.20 -0.29 -31.43
N ARG A 100 -25.93 -0.63 -31.18
CA ARG A 100 -25.18 -1.56 -32.04
C ARG A 100 -25.83 -2.95 -32.07
N GLN A 101 -26.23 -3.48 -30.92
CA GLN A 101 -26.88 -4.79 -30.85
C GLN A 101 -28.23 -4.80 -31.57
N ALA A 102 -29.05 -3.76 -31.39
CA ALA A 102 -30.33 -3.62 -32.08
C ALA A 102 -30.15 -3.52 -33.61
N SER A 103 -29.14 -2.78 -34.09
CA SER A 103 -28.84 -2.72 -35.53
C SER A 103 -28.41 -4.07 -36.11
N GLN A 104 -27.64 -4.88 -35.39
CA GLN A 104 -27.29 -6.23 -35.85
C GLN A 104 -28.53 -7.13 -35.92
N MET A 105 -29.39 -7.12 -34.90
CA MET A 105 -30.64 -7.88 -34.89
C MET A 105 -31.61 -7.45 -36.01
N PHE A 106 -31.66 -6.16 -36.33
CA PHE A 106 -32.49 -5.64 -37.43
C PHE A 106 -31.95 -6.03 -38.81
N LEU A 107 -30.62 -6.04 -39.00
CA LEU A 107 -30.00 -6.56 -40.21
C LEU A 107 -30.31 -8.06 -40.41
N CYS A 108 -30.23 -8.85 -39.34
CA CYS A 108 -30.59 -10.28 -39.37
C CYS A 108 -32.09 -10.58 -39.57
N TRP A 109 -32.93 -9.55 -39.67
CA TRP A 109 -34.34 -9.67 -40.04
C TRP A 109 -34.61 -9.21 -41.49
N LEU A 110 -33.65 -8.53 -42.13
CA LEU A 110 -33.73 -8.05 -43.51
C LEU A 110 -32.99 -8.96 -44.51
N GLU A 111 -32.28 -9.98 -44.03
CA GLU A 111 -31.65 -11.05 -44.83
C GLU A 111 -32.60 -12.23 -45.08
#